data_AF-A0A2G8K1E2-F1
#
_entry.id   AF-A0A2G8K1E2-F1
#
_cell.length_a   1.000
_cell.length_b   1.000
_cell.length_c   1.000
_cell.angle_alpha   90.00
_cell.angle_beta   90.00
_cell.angle_gamma   90.00
#
_symmetry.space_group_name_H-M   'P 1'
#
loop_
_entity.id
_entity.type
_entity.pdbx_description
1 polymer ?
#
loop_
_entity_poly.entity_id
_entity_poly.type
_entity_poly.pdbx_seq_one_letter_code
_entity_poly.pdbx_strand_id
1 'polypeptide(L)'
;MQWWFHVSTEHHSRGSDCKTFRSVFWRTSQSTLELLEVSTSQNLIGNALRLTFQDTPIVPRVCIQETFSEVVVLVTTINGVYRLLFPHPSKMHRKVFLSFVTQQGVSFQEEVREASIMQRIWSGIVPGAMRRGQEASDTADSVVVRPFGQVTAAFTVCKDHRLRAWSCSNQECIVSFNLLELLSTGSEMSDEPPLLHHMIRAAEGAPLKSPILGVFLSLSKSNVFLILQPFLQSGQYQIQHLATIYGVKGRTLVDFTLSNSDLIVVWSLPMGDTLTQRYPYDGKGSKGRWTIVTGETPPPSEVEIPQMMEPREAYMDVIFRPGNFSRSCISKALNTYSRAVGLPLPVASNWYNDVNSLRAEVSAVIENEIQQKIGGGIVSQEDYRQLLEQSLARFYSCCLEYQRVADKPGGLVLDVATGLTYIVKKDAVSVLVPSDHVVNLSEGSRPEDLCENGWIEEDDTVLVHDVWQLYNCVRSLRKLCHGNHYEDLVASEDLAQLPSAGKMVI
;
A
#
# COMPACT_ATOMS: atom_id res chain seq x y z
N MET A 1 1.54 2.51 13.99
CA MET A 1 0.45 2.74 13.02
C MET A 1 0.39 1.51 12.15
N GLN A 2 -0.79 0.90 12.03
CA GLN A 2 -0.99 -0.18 11.06
C GLN A 2 -2.15 0.21 10.15
N TRP A 3 -1.99 -0.11 8.88
CA TRP A 3 -2.89 0.28 7.82
C TRP A 3 -3.52 -0.99 7.25
N TRP A 4 -4.82 -0.98 7.03
CA TRP A 4 -5.54 -2.09 6.39
C TRP A 4 -6.58 -1.47 5.44
N PHE A 5 -6.90 -2.14 4.32
CA PHE A 5 -7.95 -1.75 3.35
C PHE A 5 -8.65 -3.04 2.89
N HIS A 6 -9.96 -3.09 2.68
CA HIS A 6 -10.67 -2.89 1.42
C HIS A 6 -12.17 -3.13 1.69
N VAL A 7 -13.04 -2.38 1.02
CA VAL A 7 -14.33 -2.85 0.46
C VAL A 7 -14.50 -2.09 -0.85
N SER A 8 -14.74 -2.80 -1.95
CA SER A 8 -15.08 -2.24 -3.26
C SER A 8 -16.47 -2.69 -3.67
N THR A 9 -17.33 -1.77 -4.09
CA THR A 9 -18.58 -2.12 -4.81
C THR A 9 -18.50 -1.75 -6.27
N GLU A 10 -18.97 -2.67 -7.11
CA GLU A 10 -19.40 -2.36 -8.48
C GLU A 10 -20.85 -1.86 -8.42
N HIS A 11 -21.08 -0.68 -8.99
CA HIS A 11 -22.42 -0.11 -9.14
C HIS A 11 -22.70 0.22 -10.61
N HIS A 12 -23.83 -0.25 -11.12
CA HIS A 12 -24.39 0.20 -12.39
C HIS A 12 -25.15 1.51 -12.15
N SER A 13 -24.71 2.58 -12.79
CA SER A 13 -25.46 3.83 -12.79
C SER A 13 -26.69 3.66 -13.69
N ARG A 14 -27.90 3.95 -13.18
CA ARG A 14 -29.12 3.93 -14.01
C ARG A 14 -28.99 5.00 -15.09
N GLY A 15 -28.67 4.57 -16.32
CA GLY A 15 -28.63 5.43 -17.51
C GLY A 15 -27.25 5.62 -18.13
N SER A 16 -26.19 5.00 -17.62
CA SER A 16 -24.86 5.07 -18.23
C SER A 16 -24.08 3.76 -18.06
N ASP A 17 -23.47 3.27 -19.14
CA ASP A 17 -22.66 2.04 -19.20
C ASP A 17 -21.34 2.12 -18.40
N CYS A 18 -21.12 3.18 -17.63
CA CYS A 18 -19.94 3.33 -16.79
C CYS A 18 -20.13 2.64 -15.42
N LYS A 19 -19.27 1.65 -15.17
CA LYS A 19 -19.10 1.01 -13.87
C LYS A 19 -18.58 2.03 -12.87
N THR A 20 -19.29 2.18 -11.75
CA THR A 20 -18.89 3.09 -10.68
C THR A 20 -18.31 2.27 -9.54
N PHE A 21 -17.15 2.68 -9.06
CA PHE A 21 -16.41 2.02 -7.99
C PHE A 21 -16.42 2.90 -6.75
N ARG A 22 -16.44 2.26 -5.59
CA ARG A 22 -16.40 2.91 -4.29
C ARG A 22 -15.48 2.14 -3.37
N SER A 23 -14.52 2.84 -2.77
CA SER A 23 -13.49 2.27 -1.92
C SER A 23 -13.47 2.98 -0.57
N VAL A 24 -13.31 2.21 0.51
CA VAL A 24 -13.10 2.74 1.87
C VAL A 24 -11.66 2.53 2.29
N PHE A 25 -10.98 3.63 2.60
CA PHE A 25 -9.64 3.69 3.16
C PHE A 25 -9.74 3.89 4.67
N TRP A 26 -8.85 3.27 5.44
CA TRP A 26 -8.81 3.54 6.86
C TRP A 26 -7.43 3.51 7.48
N ARG A 27 -7.31 4.19 8.62
CA ARG A 27 -6.07 4.23 9.39
C ARG A 27 -6.32 4.21 10.87
N THR A 28 -5.45 3.52 11.59
CA THR A 28 -5.47 3.50 13.05
C THR A 28 -4.24 4.22 13.60
N SER A 29 -4.47 5.11 14.55
CA SER A 29 -3.44 5.83 15.29
C SER A 29 -3.80 5.84 16.77
N GLN A 30 -3.11 5.02 17.56
CA GLN A 30 -3.40 4.83 18.98
C GLN A 30 -4.87 4.44 19.20
N SER A 31 -5.69 5.36 19.70
CA SER A 31 -7.11 5.21 19.98
C SER A 31 -8.02 5.74 18.87
N THR A 32 -7.47 6.20 17.74
CA THR A 32 -8.25 6.83 16.67
C THR A 32 -8.29 5.97 15.42
N LEU A 33 -9.50 5.71 14.92
CA LEU A 33 -9.77 5.14 13.60
C LEU A 33 -10.25 6.27 12.68
N GLU A 34 -9.59 6.46 11.56
CA GLU A 34 -10.08 7.34 10.50
C GLU A 34 -10.49 6.51 9.30
N LEU A 35 -11.63 6.84 8.72
CA LEU A 35 -12.21 6.23 7.53
C LEU A 35 -12.36 7.31 6.46
N LEU A 36 -12.01 7.00 5.23
CA LEU A 36 -12.17 7.86 4.06
C LEU A 36 -12.81 7.05 2.94
N GLU A 37 -13.96 7.50 2.45
CA GLU A 37 -14.60 6.96 1.26
C GLU A 37 -14.17 7.76 0.03
N VAL A 38 -13.88 7.03 -1.05
CA VAL A 38 -13.58 7.57 -2.37
C VAL A 38 -14.37 6.77 -3.40
N SER A 39 -15.09 7.47 -4.27
CA SER A 39 -15.79 6.87 -5.40
C SER A 39 -15.34 7.51 -6.71
N THR A 40 -15.29 6.69 -7.78
CA THR A 40 -15.02 7.15 -9.15
C THR A 40 -16.19 7.92 -9.77
N SER A 41 -17.34 7.97 -9.10
CA SER A 41 -18.55 8.64 -9.59
C SER A 41 -18.90 9.87 -8.76
N GLN A 42 -19.35 9.66 -7.52
CA GLN A 42 -19.70 10.71 -6.57
C GLN A 42 -19.34 10.24 -5.16
N ASN A 43 -18.48 11.02 -4.50
CA ASN A 43 -18.17 10.84 -3.09
C ASN A 43 -19.40 11.15 -2.21
N LEU A 44 -19.50 10.50 -1.06
CA LEU A 44 -20.49 10.87 -0.03
C LEU A 44 -20.19 12.25 0.56
N ILE A 45 -21.24 12.95 1.01
CA ILE A 45 -21.07 14.13 1.87
C ILE A 45 -20.64 13.63 3.24
N GLY A 46 -19.51 14.13 3.77
CA GLY A 46 -18.90 13.56 4.99
C GLY A 46 -18.22 12.22 4.73
N ASN A 47 -17.60 12.06 3.56
CA ASN A 47 -16.82 10.87 3.18
C ASN A 47 -15.61 10.59 4.09
N ALA A 48 -15.24 11.51 4.98
CA ALA A 48 -14.22 11.29 5.99
C ALA A 48 -14.84 11.21 7.40
N LEU A 49 -14.53 10.15 8.13
CA LEU A 49 -14.95 9.95 9.52
C LEU A 49 -13.71 9.76 10.40
N ARG A 50 -13.68 10.41 11.56
CA ARG A 50 -12.70 10.17 12.63
C ARG A 50 -13.43 9.68 13.87
N LEU A 51 -13.10 8.48 14.31
CA LEU A 51 -13.64 7.83 15.50
C LEU A 51 -12.53 7.71 16.55
N THR A 52 -12.80 8.13 17.79
CA THR A 52 -11.85 8.03 18.90
C THR A 52 -12.43 7.13 19.99
N PHE A 53 -11.71 6.06 20.32
CA PHE A 53 -12.05 5.10 21.37
C PHE A 53 -11.45 5.58 22.70
N GLN A 54 -12.29 5.88 23.70
CA GLN A 54 -11.82 6.48 24.95
C GLN A 54 -10.87 5.53 25.70
N ASP A 55 -9.62 5.98 25.90
CA ASP A 55 -8.57 5.30 26.69
C ASP A 55 -8.27 3.84 26.32
N THR A 56 -8.65 3.41 25.11
CA THR A 56 -8.36 2.05 24.63
C THR A 56 -7.65 2.11 23.28
N PRO A 57 -6.33 1.84 23.21
CA PRO A 57 -5.64 1.69 21.96
C PRO A 57 -6.28 0.61 21.09
N ILE A 58 -6.40 0.89 19.80
CA ILE A 58 -6.87 -0.06 18.80
C ILE A 58 -5.78 -1.11 18.58
N VAL A 59 -6.17 -2.37 18.66
CA VAL A 59 -5.29 -3.50 18.34
C VAL A 59 -5.15 -3.59 16.82
N PRO A 60 -3.93 -3.81 16.30
CA PRO A 60 -3.68 -4.34 14.96
C PRO A 60 -4.79 -5.26 14.42
N ARG A 61 -5.55 -4.79 13.40
CA ARG A 61 -6.61 -5.47 12.61
C ARG A 61 -8.00 -4.86 12.82
N VAL A 62 -8.35 -3.94 11.93
CA VAL A 62 -9.75 -3.53 11.69
C VAL A 62 -10.26 -4.35 10.53
N CYS A 63 -11.43 -4.98 10.69
CA CYS A 63 -12.08 -5.72 9.62
C CYS A 63 -13.26 -4.91 9.11
N ILE A 64 -13.32 -4.68 7.80
CA ILE A 64 -14.48 -4.08 7.15
C ILE A 64 -15.07 -5.13 6.23
N GLN A 65 -16.37 -5.36 6.37
CA GLN A 65 -17.13 -6.26 5.53
C GLN A 65 -18.40 -5.57 5.07
N GLU A 66 -18.70 -5.72 3.79
CA GLU A 66 -19.96 -5.25 3.24
C GLU A 66 -20.99 -6.36 3.14
N THR A 67 -22.24 -5.97 3.34
CA THR A 67 -23.43 -6.78 3.16
C THR A 67 -24.37 -6.04 2.21
N PHE A 68 -25.41 -6.71 1.71
CA PHE A 68 -26.42 -6.07 0.85
C PHE A 68 -27.15 -4.87 1.50
N SER A 69 -27.07 -4.72 2.83
CA SER A 69 -27.79 -3.69 3.57
C SER A 69 -26.91 -2.71 4.33
N GLU A 70 -25.70 -3.13 4.72
CA GLU A 70 -24.83 -2.39 5.63
C GLU A 70 -23.35 -2.64 5.31
N VAL A 71 -22.51 -1.65 5.61
CA VAL A 71 -21.05 -1.82 5.76
C VAL A 71 -20.76 -1.99 7.24
N VAL A 72 -20.18 -3.13 7.60
CA VAL A 72 -19.85 -3.52 8.97
C VAL A 72 -18.37 -3.29 9.21
N VAL A 73 -18.01 -2.51 10.23
CA VAL A 73 -16.62 -2.30 10.66
C VAL A 73 -16.45 -2.90 12.05
N LEU A 74 -15.60 -3.91 12.15
CA LEU A 74 -15.18 -4.52 13.41
C LEU A 74 -13.83 -3.94 13.84
N VAL A 75 -13.80 -3.37 15.04
CA VAL A 75 -12.61 -2.78 15.64
C VAL A 75 -12.33 -3.46 16.97
N THR A 76 -11.15 -4.05 17.11
CA THR A 76 -10.69 -4.60 18.38
C THR A 76 -9.81 -3.58 19.08
N THR A 77 -10.06 -3.35 20.36
CA THR A 77 -9.19 -2.56 21.25
C THR A 77 -8.70 -3.43 22.39
N ILE A 78 -7.80 -2.91 23.22
CA ILE A 78 -7.27 -3.65 24.38
C ILE A 78 -8.40 -4.12 25.32
N ASN A 79 -9.54 -3.40 25.35
CA ASN A 79 -10.60 -3.65 26.32
C ASN A 79 -11.88 -4.25 25.70
N GLY A 80 -11.93 -4.49 24.38
CA GLY A 80 -13.13 -5.07 23.78
C GLY A 80 -13.18 -5.02 22.25
N VAL A 81 -14.30 -5.48 21.71
CA VAL A 81 -14.59 -5.49 20.27
C VAL A 81 -15.79 -4.60 20.00
N TYR A 82 -15.65 -3.70 19.05
CA TYR A 82 -16.67 -2.77 18.61
C TYR A 82 -17.18 -3.19 17.24
N ARG A 83 -18.50 -3.28 17.08
CA ARG A 83 -19.17 -3.49 15.80
C ARG A 83 -19.88 -2.21 15.40
N LEU A 84 -19.37 -1.55 14.37
CA LEU A 84 -19.95 -0.34 13.80
C LEU A 84 -20.72 -0.73 12.55
N LEU A 85 -21.93 -0.20 12.42
CA LEU A 85 -22.82 -0.46 11.29
C LEU A 85 -23.06 0.85 10.55
N PHE A 86 -22.71 0.86 9.27
CA PHE A 86 -22.97 1.96 8.35
C PHE A 86 -24.04 1.53 7.36
N PRO A 87 -25.04 2.38 7.06
CA PRO A 87 -26.00 2.08 6.00
C PRO A 87 -25.30 1.84 4.67
N HIS A 88 -25.75 0.84 3.90
CA HIS A 88 -25.13 0.58 2.62
C HIS A 88 -25.26 1.81 1.68
N PRO A 89 -24.18 2.20 0.99
CA PRO A 89 -24.15 3.28 0.00
C PRO A 89 -25.36 3.40 -0.93
N SER A 90 -25.81 2.28 -1.49
CA SER A 90 -26.96 2.23 -2.42
C SER A 90 -28.29 2.63 -1.79
N LYS A 91 -28.38 2.62 -0.45
CA LYS A 91 -29.57 3.02 0.31
C LYS A 91 -29.48 4.48 0.80
N MET A 92 -28.35 5.15 0.61
CA MET A 92 -28.14 6.52 1.06
C MET A 92 -28.60 7.52 -0.03
N HIS A 93 -29.85 7.97 0.06
CA HIS A 93 -30.34 9.09 -0.76
C HIS A 93 -29.85 10.42 -0.19
N ARG A 94 -28.73 10.96 -0.73
CA ARG A 94 -28.19 12.35 -0.70
C ARG A 94 -28.31 13.27 0.55
N LYS A 95 -28.97 12.88 1.65
CA LYS A 95 -29.17 13.65 2.89
C LYS A 95 -29.57 12.72 4.04
N VAL A 96 -28.63 12.03 4.67
CA VAL A 96 -28.89 11.36 5.96
C VAL A 96 -27.69 11.54 6.87
N PHE A 97 -27.92 12.10 8.07
CA PHE A 97 -26.94 12.14 9.16
C PHE A 97 -26.68 10.71 9.65
N LEU A 98 -25.42 10.34 9.84
CA LEU A 98 -25.03 9.07 10.48
C LEU A 98 -25.69 8.98 11.86
N SER A 99 -26.77 8.20 11.98
CA SER A 99 -27.38 7.86 13.27
C SER A 99 -26.63 6.67 13.85
N PHE A 100 -25.84 6.89 14.89
CA PHE A 100 -25.20 5.81 15.65
C PHE A 100 -26.26 5.11 16.49
N VAL A 101 -26.64 3.89 16.12
CA VAL A 101 -27.46 3.03 16.97
C VAL A 101 -26.52 2.09 17.72
N THR A 102 -26.30 2.35 19.00
CA THR A 102 -25.66 1.38 19.90
C THR A 102 -26.70 0.32 20.28
N GLN A 103 -26.80 -0.75 19.50
CA GLN A 103 -27.49 -1.95 19.97
C GLN A 103 -26.54 -2.75 20.88
N GLN A 104 -27.01 -3.16 22.06
CA GLN A 104 -26.33 -4.21 22.83
C GLN A 104 -26.39 -5.50 22.01
N GLY A 105 -25.30 -5.81 21.32
CA GLY A 105 -25.17 -7.04 20.54
C GLY A 105 -24.95 -8.23 21.46
N VAL A 106 -25.59 -9.36 21.17
CA VAL A 106 -25.22 -10.64 21.76
C VAL A 106 -24.02 -11.18 21.00
N SER A 107 -22.89 -11.37 21.68
CA SER A 107 -21.73 -12.07 21.13
C SER A 107 -21.76 -13.53 21.53
N PHE A 108 -21.60 -14.43 20.55
CA PHE A 108 -21.37 -15.85 20.80
C PHE A 108 -19.88 -16.13 20.67
N GLN A 109 -19.31 -16.81 21.66
CA GLN A 109 -17.93 -17.26 21.64
C GLN A 109 -17.94 -18.78 21.80
N GLU A 110 -17.36 -19.47 20.82
CA GLU A 110 -17.20 -20.92 20.87
C GLU A 110 -15.74 -21.27 20.60
N GLU A 111 -15.20 -22.13 21.46
CA GLU A 111 -13.83 -22.61 21.35
C GLU A 111 -13.80 -23.78 20.38
N VAL A 112 -13.20 -23.57 19.22
CA VAL A 112 -12.98 -24.64 18.24
C VAL A 112 -11.61 -25.25 18.47
N ARG A 113 -11.55 -26.59 18.56
CA ARG A 113 -10.30 -27.34 18.68
C ARG A 113 -10.26 -28.43 17.62
N GLU A 114 -9.08 -28.68 17.07
CA GLU A 114 -8.88 -29.86 16.24
C GLU A 114 -9.05 -31.09 17.13
N ALA A 115 -10.07 -31.92 16.88
CA ALA A 115 -10.31 -33.12 17.66
C ALA A 115 -9.27 -34.20 17.32
N SER A 116 -8.04 -34.02 17.81
CA SER A 116 -7.06 -35.10 17.86
C SER A 116 -7.56 -36.13 18.88
N ILE A 117 -8.20 -37.19 18.38
CA ILE A 117 -8.67 -38.32 19.19
C ILE A 117 -7.51 -38.93 20.02
N MET A 118 -6.26 -38.73 19.61
CA MET A 118 -5.08 -39.20 20.36
C MET A 118 -4.56 -38.23 21.45
N GLN A 119 -4.82 -36.92 21.39
CA GLN A 119 -4.40 -35.99 22.46
C GLN A 119 -5.34 -36.01 23.68
N ARG A 120 -6.58 -36.50 23.52
CA ARG A 120 -7.53 -36.68 24.64
C ARG A 120 -7.10 -37.76 25.64
N ILE A 121 -6.23 -38.70 25.25
CA ILE A 121 -5.79 -39.80 26.13
C ILE A 121 -4.59 -39.39 27.00
N TRP A 122 -3.80 -38.38 26.60
CA TRP A 122 -2.58 -37.97 27.31
C TRP A 122 -2.63 -36.59 27.98
N SER A 123 -3.65 -35.77 27.70
CA SER A 123 -3.80 -34.44 28.32
C SER A 123 -4.27 -34.46 29.79
N GLY A 124 -4.63 -35.63 30.33
CA GLY A 124 -5.11 -35.80 31.70
C GLY A 124 -4.03 -35.93 32.79
N ILE A 125 -2.74 -35.94 32.44
CA ILE A 125 -1.66 -36.29 33.41
C ILE A 125 -0.75 -35.10 33.79
N VAL A 126 -0.88 -33.92 33.15
CA VAL A 126 -0.02 -32.76 33.46
C VAL A 126 -0.84 -31.63 34.10
N PRO A 127 -0.58 -31.23 35.37
CA PRO A 127 -1.30 -30.16 36.05
C PRO A 127 -1.17 -28.80 35.35
N GLY A 128 -2.28 -28.04 35.30
CA GLY A 128 -2.37 -26.73 34.64
C GLY A 128 -1.41 -25.64 35.15
N ALA A 129 -0.75 -25.85 36.30
CA ALA A 129 0.26 -24.94 36.83
C ALA A 129 1.58 -24.94 36.02
N MET A 130 1.89 -26.01 35.29
CA MET A 130 3.10 -26.12 34.44
C MET A 130 2.91 -25.60 33.00
N ARG A 131 1.68 -25.29 32.57
CA ARG A 131 1.38 -24.73 31.24
C ARG A 131 1.38 -23.20 31.18
N ARG A 132 1.77 -22.51 32.26
CA ARG A 132 1.78 -21.05 32.32
C ARG A 132 2.96 -20.53 31.48
N GLY A 133 2.75 -20.35 30.18
CA GLY A 133 3.72 -19.72 29.26
C GLY A 133 4.03 -20.49 27.98
N GLN A 134 3.52 -21.71 27.77
CA GLN A 134 3.61 -22.39 26.47
C GLN A 134 2.36 -22.06 25.65
N GLU A 135 2.49 -21.14 24.69
CA GLU A 135 1.50 -20.98 23.63
C GLU A 135 1.34 -22.32 22.90
N ALA A 136 0.10 -22.72 22.64
CA ALA A 136 -0.15 -23.98 21.96
C ALA A 136 0.37 -23.92 20.51
N SER A 137 1.03 -24.98 20.05
CA SER A 137 1.65 -25.03 18.72
C SER A 137 0.63 -24.91 17.57
N ASP A 138 -0.65 -25.21 17.84
CA ASP A 138 -1.76 -25.12 16.89
C ASP A 138 -2.36 -23.70 16.79
N THR A 139 -1.83 -22.72 17.51
CA THR A 139 -2.31 -21.33 17.45
C THR A 139 -2.20 -20.76 16.04
N ALA A 140 -3.30 -20.13 15.58
CA ALA A 140 -3.36 -19.48 14.28
C ALA A 140 -2.65 -18.12 14.30
N ASP A 141 -1.71 -17.90 13.38
CA ASP A 141 -1.05 -16.60 13.19
C ASP A 141 -1.90 -15.66 12.33
N SER A 142 -2.56 -16.21 11.30
CA SER A 142 -3.32 -15.44 10.33
C SER A 142 -4.51 -16.24 9.81
N VAL A 143 -5.59 -15.53 9.48
CA VAL A 143 -6.85 -16.12 9.02
C VAL A 143 -7.43 -15.33 7.86
N VAL A 144 -8.06 -16.02 6.92
CA VAL A 144 -8.89 -15.42 5.89
C VAL A 144 -10.18 -16.22 5.73
N VAL A 145 -11.31 -15.53 5.57
CA VAL A 145 -12.63 -16.19 5.42
C VAL A 145 -13.05 -16.10 3.97
N ARG A 146 -13.33 -17.25 3.37
CA ARG A 146 -13.78 -17.36 1.97
C ARG A 146 -14.78 -18.51 1.80
N PRO A 147 -15.64 -18.44 0.78
CA PRO A 147 -16.41 -19.61 0.36
C PRO A 147 -15.50 -20.78 0.00
N PHE A 148 -15.88 -21.99 0.40
CA PHE A 148 -15.22 -23.24 0.04
C PHE A 148 -16.27 -24.30 -0.29
N GLY A 149 -16.55 -24.47 -1.58
CA GLY A 149 -17.69 -25.29 -2.00
C GLY A 149 -19.00 -24.68 -1.52
N GLN A 150 -19.76 -25.41 -0.69
CA GLN A 150 -21.05 -24.96 -0.16
C GLN A 150 -20.97 -24.33 1.24
N VAL A 151 -19.79 -24.34 1.87
CA VAL A 151 -19.59 -23.77 3.20
C VAL A 151 -18.81 -22.46 3.14
N THR A 152 -18.95 -21.65 4.18
CA THR A 152 -18.00 -20.57 4.46
C THR A 152 -16.91 -21.13 5.34
N ALA A 153 -15.65 -21.04 4.90
CA ALA A 153 -14.51 -21.56 5.63
C ALA A 153 -13.58 -20.44 6.08
N ALA A 154 -13.11 -20.55 7.33
CA ALA A 154 -11.99 -19.78 7.85
C ALA A 154 -10.71 -20.58 7.59
N PHE A 155 -9.86 -20.07 6.69
CA PHE A 155 -8.55 -20.64 6.40
C PHE A 155 -7.52 -20.00 7.32
N THR A 156 -6.86 -20.80 8.16
CA THR A 156 -5.85 -20.36 9.11
C THR A 156 -4.49 -20.95 8.77
N VAL A 157 -3.44 -20.12 8.85
CA VAL A 157 -2.06 -20.62 8.93
C VAL A 157 -1.60 -20.57 10.39
N CYS A 158 -1.09 -21.68 10.89
CA CYS A 158 -0.77 -21.90 12.30
C CYS A 158 0.73 -21.99 12.55
N LYS A 159 1.16 -21.80 13.81
CA LYS A 159 2.57 -21.85 14.22
C LYS A 159 3.25 -23.20 13.99
N ASP A 160 2.47 -24.28 13.86
CA ASP A 160 2.91 -25.63 13.50
C ASP A 160 3.06 -25.84 11.98
N HIS A 161 3.13 -24.75 11.20
CA HIS A 161 3.28 -24.75 9.74
C HIS A 161 2.14 -25.47 9.00
N ARG A 162 0.95 -25.56 9.61
CA ARG A 162 -0.23 -26.14 8.96
C ARG A 162 -1.19 -25.06 8.46
N LEU A 163 -1.74 -25.32 7.29
CA LEU A 163 -2.96 -24.68 6.81
C LEU A 163 -4.15 -25.50 7.29
N ARG A 164 -5.08 -24.86 8.01
CA ARG A 164 -6.34 -25.47 8.42
C ARG A 164 -7.51 -24.71 7.81
N ALA A 165 -8.56 -25.42 7.41
CA ALA A 165 -9.82 -24.82 7.02
C ALA A 165 -10.90 -25.24 8.02
N TRP A 166 -11.54 -24.26 8.65
CA TRP A 166 -12.59 -24.44 9.63
C TRP A 166 -13.91 -24.03 9.01
N SER A 167 -14.87 -24.93 8.93
CA SER A 167 -16.18 -24.56 8.42
C SER A 167 -16.95 -23.77 9.50
N CYS A 168 -17.38 -22.57 9.15
CA CYS A 168 -18.03 -21.65 10.09
C CYS A 168 -19.44 -22.12 10.48
N SER A 169 -20.07 -23.02 9.71
CA SER A 169 -21.44 -23.49 9.97
C SER A 169 -21.50 -24.66 10.94
N ASN A 170 -20.57 -25.60 10.86
CA ASN A 170 -20.49 -26.78 11.73
C ASN A 170 -19.35 -26.70 12.76
N GLN A 171 -18.47 -25.70 12.65
CA GLN A 171 -17.37 -25.44 13.59
C GLN A 171 -16.35 -26.59 13.65
N GLU A 172 -16.14 -27.27 12.53
CA GLU A 172 -15.20 -28.38 12.43
C GLU A 172 -14.03 -28.03 11.52
N CYS A 173 -12.86 -28.59 11.82
CA CYS A 173 -11.72 -28.58 10.91
C CYS A 173 -12.02 -29.54 9.75
N ILE A 174 -12.29 -28.99 8.57
CA ILE A 174 -12.61 -29.76 7.36
C ILE A 174 -11.37 -30.09 6.52
N VAL A 175 -10.26 -29.37 6.75
CA VAL A 175 -8.96 -29.60 6.11
C VAL A 175 -7.85 -29.29 7.09
N SER A 176 -6.84 -30.15 7.18
CA SER A 176 -5.54 -29.85 7.79
C SER A 176 -4.44 -30.31 6.84
N PHE A 177 -3.60 -29.37 6.40
CA PHE A 177 -2.55 -29.60 5.40
C PHE A 177 -1.21 -29.09 5.94
N ASN A 178 -0.17 -29.93 5.90
CA ASN A 178 1.17 -29.58 6.33
C ASN A 178 1.92 -28.86 5.20
N LEU A 179 2.18 -27.56 5.38
CA LEU A 179 2.77 -26.73 4.33
C LEU A 179 4.24 -27.07 4.04
N LEU A 180 4.94 -27.68 5.00
CA LEU A 180 6.34 -28.06 4.82
C LEU A 180 6.52 -29.21 3.82
N GLU A 181 5.47 -30.02 3.59
CA GLU A 181 5.48 -31.10 2.58
C GLU A 181 5.71 -30.55 1.16
N LEU A 182 5.41 -29.27 0.93
CA LEU A 182 5.59 -28.60 -0.37
C LEU A 182 7.00 -28.04 -0.59
N LEU A 183 7.88 -28.05 0.42
CA LEU A 183 9.15 -27.33 0.38
C LEU A 183 10.37 -28.18 0.00
N SER A 184 10.21 -29.49 -0.20
CA SER A 184 11.24 -30.40 -0.76
C SER A 184 12.68 -30.16 -0.28
N THR A 185 12.90 -29.91 1.00
CA THR A 185 14.22 -29.92 1.65
C THR A 185 14.11 -30.79 2.89
N GLY A 186 14.76 -31.96 2.83
CA GLY A 186 14.52 -33.07 3.75
C GLY A 186 14.69 -32.71 5.22
N SER A 187 13.87 -33.36 6.05
CA SER A 187 14.11 -33.78 7.45
C SER A 187 14.54 -32.76 8.52
N GLU A 188 15.16 -31.63 8.19
CA GLU A 188 15.85 -30.75 9.15
C GLU A 188 15.07 -29.50 9.55
N MET A 189 13.85 -29.29 9.00
CA MET A 189 13.04 -28.10 9.31
C MET A 189 11.96 -28.34 10.38
N SER A 190 11.95 -29.51 11.03
CA SER A 190 10.87 -29.92 11.96
C SER A 190 11.06 -29.42 13.40
N ASP A 191 12.26 -28.96 13.78
CA ASP A 191 12.63 -28.57 15.15
C ASP A 191 12.88 -27.05 15.34
N GLU A 192 12.55 -26.21 14.35
CA GLU A 192 12.85 -24.78 14.43
C GLU A 192 11.81 -24.01 15.27
N PRO A 193 12.25 -23.13 16.20
CA PRO A 193 11.34 -22.34 17.02
C PRO A 193 10.58 -21.29 16.18
N PRO A 194 9.28 -21.04 16.47
CA PRO A 194 8.42 -20.13 15.71
C PRO A 194 8.71 -18.68 16.09
N LEU A 195 9.87 -18.15 15.69
CA LEU A 195 10.21 -16.75 15.91
C LEU A 195 9.59 -15.81 14.86
N LEU A 196 8.95 -16.35 13.83
CA LEU A 196 8.57 -15.61 12.63
C LEU A 196 7.10 -15.85 12.25
N HIS A 197 6.35 -14.76 12.10
CA HIS A 197 4.90 -14.80 11.86
C HIS A 197 4.56 -15.29 10.45
N HIS A 198 3.63 -16.24 10.37
CA HIS A 198 3.03 -16.66 9.11
C HIS A 198 1.86 -15.74 8.72
N MET A 199 1.58 -15.64 7.42
CA MET A 199 0.51 -14.77 6.95
C MET A 199 -0.24 -15.41 5.79
N ILE A 200 -1.58 -15.31 5.80
CA ILE A 200 -2.43 -15.76 4.70
C ILE A 200 -3.21 -14.59 4.10
N ARG A 201 -3.38 -14.64 2.77
CA ARG A 201 -4.21 -13.75 1.97
C ARG A 201 -5.02 -14.57 0.98
N ALA A 202 -6.15 -14.04 0.52
CA ALA A 202 -6.96 -14.71 -0.48
C ALA A 202 -7.45 -13.75 -1.58
N ALA A 203 -7.30 -14.20 -2.82
CA ALA A 203 -7.84 -13.58 -4.02
C ALA A 203 -9.02 -14.41 -4.57
N GLU A 204 -9.79 -13.83 -5.47
CA GLU A 204 -10.77 -14.60 -6.26
C GLU A 204 -10.07 -15.29 -7.42
N GLY A 205 -10.23 -16.61 -7.53
CA GLY A 205 -9.75 -17.38 -8.67
C GLY A 205 -10.76 -17.45 -9.81
N ALA A 206 -10.30 -17.19 -11.03
CA ALA A 206 -10.98 -17.59 -12.26
C ALA A 206 -10.57 -19.04 -12.62
N PRO A 207 -11.44 -19.90 -13.20
CA PRO A 207 -12.73 -19.62 -13.84
C PRO A 207 -13.98 -20.03 -13.03
N LEU A 208 -13.86 -20.42 -11.75
CA LEU A 208 -14.94 -21.03 -10.97
C LEU A 208 -15.21 -20.39 -9.59
N LYS A 209 -14.69 -19.19 -9.32
CA LYS A 209 -14.83 -18.49 -8.03
C LYS A 209 -14.27 -19.29 -6.83
N SER A 210 -13.41 -20.28 -7.07
CA SER A 210 -12.62 -20.88 -5.98
C SER A 210 -11.57 -19.86 -5.54
N PRO A 211 -11.38 -19.64 -4.23
CA PRO A 211 -10.40 -18.67 -3.78
C PRO A 211 -8.99 -19.16 -4.12
N ILE A 212 -8.08 -18.24 -4.41
CA ILE A 212 -6.65 -18.52 -4.45
C ILE A 212 -6.06 -18.04 -3.14
N LEU A 213 -5.37 -18.93 -2.43
CA LEU A 213 -4.73 -18.64 -1.15
C LEU A 213 -3.24 -18.38 -1.38
N GLY A 214 -2.77 -17.24 -0.91
CA GLY A 214 -1.35 -16.94 -0.78
C GLY A 214 -0.94 -17.12 0.66
N VAL A 215 0.00 -18.03 0.92
CA VAL A 215 0.54 -18.28 2.27
C VAL A 215 2.00 -17.89 2.31
N PHE A 216 2.33 -16.91 3.15
CA PHE A 216 3.69 -16.56 3.49
C PHE A 216 4.16 -17.36 4.70
N LEU A 217 5.22 -18.13 4.50
CA LEU A 217 5.98 -18.80 5.53
C LEU A 217 7.29 -18.05 5.75
N SER A 218 7.52 -17.65 6.99
CA SER A 218 8.79 -17.10 7.41
C SER A 218 9.54 -18.17 8.17
N LEU A 219 10.62 -18.64 7.57
CA LEU A 219 11.48 -19.72 8.07
C LEU A 219 12.85 -19.12 8.40
N SER A 220 13.65 -19.79 9.24
CA SER A 220 14.93 -19.24 9.70
C SER A 220 15.91 -18.93 8.55
N LYS A 221 15.90 -19.75 7.50
CA LYS A 221 16.84 -19.68 6.36
C LYS A 221 16.23 -19.07 5.11
N SER A 222 14.90 -19.00 5.02
CA SER A 222 14.19 -18.54 3.83
C SER A 222 12.80 -17.99 4.15
N ASN A 223 12.37 -17.05 3.31
CA ASN A 223 10.99 -16.63 3.25
C ASN A 223 10.37 -17.29 2.03
N VAL A 224 9.19 -17.87 2.15
CA VAL A 224 8.53 -18.60 1.06
C VAL A 224 7.08 -18.19 0.94
N PHE A 225 6.61 -18.00 -0.29
CA PHE A 225 5.20 -17.86 -0.60
C PHE A 225 4.72 -19.14 -1.29
N LEU A 226 3.63 -19.69 -0.78
CA LEU A 226 2.92 -20.82 -1.36
C LEU A 226 1.61 -20.31 -1.94
N ILE A 227 1.39 -20.55 -3.23
CA ILE A 227 0.13 -20.27 -3.91
C ILE A 227 -0.65 -21.58 -3.95
N LEU A 228 -1.82 -21.58 -3.32
CA LEU A 228 -2.64 -22.76 -3.08
C LEU A 228 -4.07 -22.51 -3.56
N GLN A 229 -4.72 -23.55 -4.07
CA GLN A 229 -6.11 -23.50 -4.49
C GLN A 229 -6.92 -24.57 -3.76
N PRO A 230 -7.81 -24.21 -2.82
CA PRO A 230 -8.76 -25.15 -2.25
C PRO A 230 -9.80 -25.56 -3.30
N PHE A 231 -10.09 -26.85 -3.36
CA PHE A 231 -11.09 -27.42 -4.26
C PHE A 231 -11.85 -28.57 -3.61
N LEU A 232 -13.06 -28.85 -4.11
CA LEU A 232 -13.91 -29.93 -3.66
C LEU A 232 -13.93 -31.01 -4.76
N GLN A 233 -13.37 -32.18 -4.47
CA GLN A 233 -13.36 -33.32 -5.41
C GLN A 233 -14.06 -34.51 -4.77
N SER A 234 -15.11 -35.02 -5.43
CA SER A 234 -15.87 -36.21 -4.97
C SER A 234 -16.35 -36.11 -3.51
N GLY A 235 -16.74 -34.92 -3.05
CA GLY A 235 -17.20 -34.67 -1.69
C GLY A 235 -16.10 -34.48 -0.63
N GLN A 236 -14.83 -34.52 -1.02
CA GLN A 236 -13.69 -34.28 -0.14
C GLN A 236 -13.06 -32.91 -0.40
N TYR A 237 -12.84 -32.16 0.68
CA TYR A 237 -12.13 -30.88 0.66
C TYR A 237 -10.63 -31.15 0.54
N GLN A 238 -10.00 -30.56 -0.48
CA GLN A 238 -8.57 -30.73 -0.77
C GLN A 238 -7.90 -29.40 -1.08
N ILE A 239 -6.56 -29.39 -1.02
CA ILE A 239 -5.71 -28.25 -1.33
C ILE A 239 -4.79 -28.62 -2.49
N GLN A 240 -4.86 -27.85 -3.57
CA GLN A 240 -3.94 -27.96 -4.71
C GLN A 240 -2.81 -26.96 -4.53
N HIS A 241 -1.57 -27.39 -4.78
CA HIS A 241 -0.42 -26.51 -4.88
C HIS A 241 -0.27 -25.97 -6.31
N LEU A 242 -0.13 -24.65 -6.45
CA LEU A 242 0.03 -23.97 -7.74
C LEU A 242 1.45 -23.44 -7.96
N ALA A 243 2.07 -22.86 -6.94
CA ALA A 243 3.43 -22.31 -7.05
C ALA A 243 4.13 -22.20 -5.69
N THR A 244 5.46 -22.32 -5.70
CA THR A 244 6.35 -22.00 -4.58
C THR A 244 7.28 -20.88 -5.02
N ILE A 245 7.22 -19.73 -4.34
CA ILE A 245 8.00 -18.54 -4.69
C ILE A 245 8.90 -18.19 -3.51
N TYR A 246 10.21 -18.25 -3.72
CA TYR A 246 11.18 -17.91 -2.69
C TYR A 246 11.37 -16.39 -2.62
N GLY A 247 11.23 -15.85 -1.41
CA GLY A 247 11.53 -14.46 -1.09
C GLY A 247 13.03 -14.18 -1.08
N VAL A 248 13.39 -12.90 -1.04
CA VAL A 248 14.79 -12.46 -1.05
C VAL A 248 15.37 -12.50 0.36
N LYS A 249 16.58 -13.07 0.51
CA LYS A 249 17.28 -13.19 1.79
C LYS A 249 17.56 -11.82 2.42
N GLY A 250 17.51 -11.75 3.75
CA GLY A 250 17.81 -10.54 4.52
C GLY A 250 16.73 -9.45 4.48
N ARG A 251 15.55 -9.75 3.94
CA ARG A 251 14.40 -8.85 3.93
C ARG A 251 13.29 -9.38 4.82
N THR A 252 12.55 -8.48 5.47
CA THR A 252 11.39 -8.83 6.29
C THR A 252 10.11 -8.41 5.59
N LEU A 253 9.06 -9.24 5.70
CA LEU A 253 7.78 -8.93 5.09
C LEU A 253 7.11 -7.75 5.81
N VAL A 254 6.67 -6.75 5.04
CA VAL A 254 5.76 -5.70 5.53
C VAL A 254 4.33 -6.12 5.24
N ASP A 255 4.02 -6.39 3.96
CA ASP A 255 2.71 -6.84 3.51
C ASP A 255 2.81 -7.51 2.14
N PHE A 256 1.79 -8.29 1.78
CA PHE A 256 1.64 -8.83 0.42
C PHE A 256 0.17 -8.91 0.01
N THR A 257 -0.04 -8.87 -1.29
CA THR A 257 -1.30 -9.19 -1.94
C THR A 257 -1.05 -10.06 -3.16
N LEU A 258 -2.08 -10.77 -3.61
CA LEU A 258 -2.00 -11.63 -4.78
C LEU A 258 -3.26 -11.52 -5.62
N SER A 259 -3.12 -11.70 -6.94
CA SER A 259 -4.22 -11.88 -7.89
C SER A 259 -4.27 -13.34 -8.37
N ASN A 260 -4.80 -13.61 -9.55
CA ASN A 260 -4.69 -14.91 -10.21
C ASN A 260 -3.35 -15.11 -10.94
N SER A 261 -2.62 -14.04 -11.22
CA SER A 261 -1.39 -14.05 -12.04
C SER A 261 -0.18 -13.41 -11.34
N ASP A 262 -0.40 -12.66 -10.26
CA ASP A 262 0.63 -11.79 -9.71
C ASP A 262 0.67 -11.84 -8.20
N LEU A 263 1.89 -11.95 -7.68
CA LEU A 263 2.20 -11.73 -6.27
C LEU A 263 2.89 -10.38 -6.15
N ILE A 264 2.37 -9.50 -5.31
CA ILE A 264 2.96 -8.19 -5.03
C ILE A 264 3.32 -8.14 -3.56
N VAL A 265 4.56 -7.75 -3.25
CA VAL A 265 5.13 -7.79 -1.91
C VAL A 265 5.82 -6.47 -1.58
N VAL A 266 5.57 -5.96 -0.38
CA VAL A 266 6.38 -4.91 0.24
C VAL A 266 7.32 -5.55 1.24
N TRP A 267 8.61 -5.29 1.03
CA TRP A 267 9.70 -5.71 1.91
C TRP A 267 10.22 -4.54 2.72
N SER A 268 10.60 -4.79 3.97
CA SER A 268 11.47 -3.89 4.73
C SER A 268 12.92 -4.33 4.52
N LEU A 269 13.77 -3.36 4.23
CA LEU A 269 15.21 -3.51 4.06
C LEU A 269 15.92 -3.31 5.40
N PRO A 270 17.13 -3.88 5.59
CA PRO A 270 17.91 -3.71 6.83
C PRO A 270 18.19 -2.25 7.21
N MET A 271 18.26 -1.35 6.21
CA MET A 271 18.53 0.08 6.39
C MET A 271 17.28 0.89 6.78
N GLY A 272 16.13 0.23 7.00
CA GLY A 272 14.87 0.87 7.41
C GLY A 272 14.04 1.43 6.26
N ASP A 273 14.47 1.25 5.02
CA ASP A 273 13.69 1.55 3.81
C ASP A 273 12.80 0.37 3.40
N THR A 274 11.89 0.65 2.47
CA THR A 274 10.88 -0.29 2.00
C THR A 274 10.97 -0.44 0.49
N LEU A 275 10.79 -1.66 -0.01
CA LEU A 275 10.88 -2.00 -1.43
C LEU A 275 9.64 -2.80 -1.85
N THR A 276 8.95 -2.33 -2.89
CA THR A 276 7.84 -3.05 -3.50
C THR A 276 8.34 -3.88 -4.67
N GLN A 277 7.98 -5.16 -4.72
CA GLN A 277 8.32 -6.07 -5.81
C GLN A 277 7.11 -6.86 -6.29
N ARG A 278 7.13 -7.20 -7.57
CA ARG A 278 6.15 -8.05 -8.24
C ARG A 278 6.80 -9.37 -8.65
N TYR A 279 6.05 -10.46 -8.56
CA TYR A 279 6.42 -11.77 -9.09
C TYR A 279 5.23 -12.35 -9.88
N PRO A 280 5.35 -12.52 -11.20
CA PRO A 280 4.30 -13.14 -12.00
C PRO A 280 4.34 -14.68 -11.88
N TYR A 281 3.16 -15.31 -11.89
CA TYR A 281 2.98 -16.76 -11.92
C TYR A 281 1.79 -17.15 -12.80
N ASP A 282 1.80 -18.38 -13.31
CA ASP A 282 0.82 -18.84 -14.32
C ASP A 282 -0.08 -19.97 -13.81
N GLY A 283 -0.10 -20.21 -12.50
CA GLY A 283 -0.88 -21.28 -11.86
C GLY A 283 -0.42 -22.70 -12.22
N LYS A 284 0.61 -22.85 -13.06
CA LYS A 284 1.25 -24.13 -13.43
C LYS A 284 2.72 -24.19 -12.98
N GLY A 285 3.15 -23.22 -12.17
CA GLY A 285 4.47 -23.15 -11.57
C GLY A 285 4.95 -21.71 -11.40
N SER A 286 6.20 -21.58 -10.97
CA SER A 286 6.91 -20.30 -10.82
C SER A 286 7.95 -20.16 -11.93
N LYS A 287 7.60 -19.48 -13.04
CA LYS A 287 8.57 -19.12 -14.10
C LYS A 287 8.95 -17.64 -14.10
N GLY A 288 8.40 -16.86 -13.17
CA GLY A 288 8.66 -15.43 -13.06
C GLY A 288 10.02 -15.09 -12.45
N ARG A 289 10.37 -13.81 -12.57
CA ARG A 289 11.46 -13.17 -11.84
C ARG A 289 10.87 -12.07 -10.97
N TRP A 290 11.52 -11.79 -9.84
CA TRP A 290 11.20 -10.62 -9.05
C TRP A 290 11.55 -9.34 -9.81
N THR A 291 10.55 -8.50 -10.05
CA THR A 291 10.72 -7.17 -10.66
C THR A 291 10.41 -6.09 -9.63
N ILE A 292 11.20 -5.03 -9.60
CA ILE A 292 10.97 -3.88 -8.73
C ILE A 292 9.80 -3.07 -9.28
N VAL A 293 8.88 -2.68 -8.41
CA VAL A 293 7.84 -1.70 -8.75
C VAL A 293 8.44 -0.31 -8.58
N THR A 294 8.50 0.45 -9.67
CA THR A 294 9.00 1.82 -9.67
C THR A 294 8.01 2.75 -8.99
N GLY A 295 8.54 3.63 -8.13
CA GLY A 295 7.74 4.58 -7.37
C GLY A 295 7.47 5.87 -8.15
N GLU A 296 6.64 6.74 -7.57
CA GLU A 296 6.48 8.11 -8.04
C GLU A 296 7.83 8.86 -8.03
N THR A 297 8.01 9.79 -8.97
CA THR A 297 9.22 10.63 -9.01
C THR A 297 9.32 11.46 -7.73
N PRO A 298 10.41 11.33 -6.94
CA PRO A 298 10.57 12.10 -5.72
C PRO A 298 10.76 13.60 -6.04
N PRO A 299 10.49 14.49 -5.08
CA PRO A 299 10.85 15.90 -5.21
C PRO A 299 12.36 16.06 -5.46
N PRO A 300 12.78 17.12 -6.18
CA PRO A 300 14.19 17.30 -6.51
C PRO A 300 15.04 17.46 -5.25
N SER A 301 16.25 16.91 -5.23
CA SER A 301 17.12 17.01 -4.04
C SER A 301 17.52 18.45 -3.72
N GLU A 302 17.64 19.29 -4.75
CA GLU A 302 17.99 20.71 -4.66
C GLU A 302 17.05 21.53 -5.55
N VAL A 303 16.77 22.77 -5.16
CA VAL A 303 15.93 23.69 -5.93
C VAL A 303 16.83 24.55 -6.80
N GLU A 304 16.67 24.44 -8.11
CA GLU A 304 17.31 25.34 -9.06
C GLU A 304 16.58 26.69 -9.04
N ILE A 305 17.32 27.78 -8.82
CA ILE A 305 16.79 29.14 -8.79
C ILE A 305 17.12 29.81 -10.13
N PRO A 306 16.12 30.10 -10.98
CA PRO A 306 16.35 30.83 -12.23
C PRO A 306 16.97 32.20 -11.99
N GLN A 307 17.81 32.67 -12.92
CA GLN A 307 18.59 33.91 -12.75
C GLN A 307 17.77 35.18 -12.47
N MET A 308 16.51 35.22 -12.91
CA MET A 308 15.61 36.37 -12.72
C MET A 308 14.53 36.13 -11.65
N MET A 309 14.51 34.98 -11.00
CA MET A 309 13.48 34.61 -10.03
C MET A 309 13.98 34.81 -8.61
N GLU A 310 13.12 35.32 -7.72
CA GLU A 310 13.47 35.40 -6.30
C GLU A 310 13.56 33.99 -5.69
N PRO A 311 14.55 33.73 -4.79
CA PRO A 311 14.65 32.44 -4.10
C PRO A 311 13.35 31.99 -3.45
N ARG A 312 12.63 32.92 -2.82
CA ARG A 312 11.35 32.64 -2.17
C ARG A 312 10.33 32.07 -3.15
N GLU A 313 10.21 32.66 -4.32
CA GLU A 313 9.25 32.21 -5.33
C GLU A 313 9.62 30.80 -5.81
N ALA A 314 10.89 30.58 -6.16
CA ALA A 314 11.39 29.29 -6.64
C ALA A 314 11.13 28.15 -5.64
N TYR A 315 11.50 28.34 -4.36
CA TYR A 315 11.28 27.33 -3.32
C TYR A 315 9.80 27.12 -3.03
N MET A 316 9.00 28.18 -2.93
CA MET A 316 7.57 28.05 -2.62
C MET A 316 6.80 27.36 -3.75
N ASP A 317 7.22 27.57 -4.99
CA ASP A 317 6.62 26.89 -6.13
C ASP A 317 6.96 25.40 -6.14
N VAL A 318 8.18 25.00 -5.77
CA VAL A 318 8.53 23.58 -5.62
C VAL A 318 7.83 22.94 -4.42
N ILE A 319 7.79 23.60 -3.26
CA ILE A 319 7.21 23.06 -2.02
C ILE A 319 5.70 22.85 -2.15
N PHE A 320 5.00 23.80 -2.79
CA PHE A 320 3.54 23.74 -2.94
C PHE A 320 3.09 23.16 -4.29
N ARG A 321 4.01 22.70 -5.14
CA ARG A 321 3.68 21.97 -6.36
C ARG A 321 2.88 20.71 -6.02
N PRO A 322 1.70 20.49 -6.62
CA PRO A 322 0.96 19.25 -6.43
C PRO A 322 1.82 18.02 -6.72
N GLY A 323 1.77 17.03 -5.83
CA GLY A 323 2.54 15.79 -5.95
C GLY A 323 3.86 15.76 -5.18
N ASN A 324 4.51 16.91 -4.94
CA ASN A 324 5.81 16.92 -4.27
C ASN A 324 5.71 16.64 -2.76
N PHE A 325 4.83 17.37 -2.07
CA PHE A 325 4.70 17.28 -0.61
C PHE A 325 3.25 17.25 -0.18
N SER A 326 2.93 16.36 0.76
CA SER A 326 1.62 16.40 1.42
C SER A 326 1.51 17.59 2.39
N ARG A 327 0.30 18.09 2.61
CA ARG A 327 0.05 19.18 3.58
C ARG A 327 0.51 18.81 5.00
N SER A 328 0.32 17.54 5.37
CA SER A 328 0.77 16.95 6.63
C SER A 328 2.30 16.98 6.76
N CYS A 329 3.02 16.71 5.67
CA CYS A 329 4.47 16.80 5.60
C CYS A 329 4.95 18.24 5.81
N ILE A 330 4.40 19.19 5.05
CA ILE A 330 4.77 20.62 5.14
C ILE A 330 4.51 21.15 6.56
N SER A 331 3.34 20.84 7.16
CA SER A 331 3.01 21.27 8.52
C SER A 331 3.96 20.69 9.58
N LYS A 332 4.31 19.40 9.49
CA LYS A 332 5.29 18.78 10.41
C LYS A 332 6.68 19.39 10.24
N ALA A 333 7.11 19.62 9.00
CA ALA A 333 8.36 20.30 8.70
C ALA A 333 8.37 21.70 9.30
N LEU A 334 7.30 22.49 9.14
CA LEU A 334 7.18 23.84 9.69
C LEU A 334 7.28 23.86 11.21
N ASN A 335 6.59 22.93 11.89
CA ASN A 335 6.64 22.82 13.35
C ASN A 335 8.03 22.44 13.86
N THR A 336 8.75 21.57 13.16
CA THR A 336 10.12 21.17 13.52
C THR A 336 11.11 22.28 13.22
N TYR A 337 10.95 22.96 12.08
CA TYR A 337 11.74 24.11 11.68
C TYR A 337 11.59 25.27 12.67
N SER A 338 10.36 25.68 12.97
CA SER A 338 10.05 26.76 13.93
C SER A 338 10.69 26.51 15.29
N ARG A 339 10.64 25.27 15.78
CA ARG A 339 11.31 24.86 17.03
C ARG A 339 12.83 24.98 16.93
N ALA A 340 13.41 24.57 15.80
CA ALA A 340 14.86 24.64 15.58
C ALA A 340 15.38 26.09 15.50
N VAL A 341 14.56 27.04 15.06
CA VAL A 341 14.91 28.47 14.99
C VAL A 341 14.45 29.27 16.21
N GLY A 342 13.75 28.65 17.18
CA GLY A 342 13.30 29.31 18.40
C GLY A 342 12.08 30.22 18.24
N LEU A 343 11.29 30.03 17.17
CA LEU A 343 10.06 30.77 16.93
C LEU A 343 8.84 30.10 17.57
N PRO A 344 7.81 30.87 17.97
CA PRO A 344 6.54 30.33 18.46
C PRO A 344 5.96 29.32 17.47
N LEU A 345 5.38 28.24 18.00
CA LEU A 345 4.74 27.25 17.14
C LEU A 345 3.60 27.91 16.34
N PRO A 346 3.53 27.65 15.03
CA PRO A 346 2.44 28.12 14.20
C PRO A 346 1.10 27.64 14.78
N VAL A 347 0.11 28.52 14.80
CA VAL A 347 -1.21 28.17 15.36
C VAL A 347 -1.86 27.21 14.39
N ALA A 348 -2.30 26.05 14.87
CA ALA A 348 -3.03 25.06 14.08
C ALA A 348 -4.42 25.59 13.66
N SER A 349 -4.43 26.59 12.78
CA SER A 349 -5.60 27.02 12.05
C SER A 349 -6.00 25.92 11.05
N ASN A 350 -7.10 26.11 10.33
CA ASN A 350 -7.79 25.09 9.54
C ASN A 350 -7.00 24.63 8.27
N TRP A 351 -5.71 24.31 8.37
CA TRP A 351 -4.77 23.96 7.29
C TRP A 351 -5.24 22.79 6.40
N TYR A 352 -6.15 21.96 6.91
CA TYR A 352 -6.81 20.93 6.13
C TYR A 352 -7.67 21.52 4.99
N ASN A 353 -8.20 22.73 5.16
CA ASN A 353 -9.20 23.34 4.29
C ASN A 353 -8.63 24.39 3.32
N ASP A 354 -7.48 25.00 3.61
CA ASP A 354 -6.87 26.02 2.73
C ASP A 354 -5.33 25.93 2.66
N VAL A 355 -4.82 25.72 1.44
CA VAL A 355 -3.37 25.65 1.14
C VAL A 355 -2.73 27.03 1.20
N ASN A 356 -3.47 28.09 0.87
CA ASN A 356 -2.92 29.45 0.84
C ASN A 356 -2.60 29.94 2.25
N SER A 357 -3.43 29.59 3.24
CA SER A 357 -3.14 29.83 4.65
C SER A 357 -1.82 29.17 5.09
N LEU A 358 -1.56 27.93 4.69
CA LEU A 358 -0.31 27.24 5.01
C LEU A 358 0.89 27.88 4.28
N ARG A 359 0.72 28.31 3.02
CA ARG A 359 1.74 29.03 2.25
C ARG A 359 2.11 30.35 2.95
N ALA A 360 1.13 31.13 3.39
CA ALA A 360 1.35 32.38 4.10
C ALA A 360 2.06 32.17 5.45
N GLU A 361 1.70 31.11 6.18
CA GLU A 361 2.33 30.80 7.47
C GLU A 361 3.80 30.39 7.32
N VAL A 362 4.13 29.59 6.30
CA VAL A 362 5.52 29.28 5.94
C VAL A 362 6.29 30.55 5.62
N SER A 363 5.72 31.44 4.79
CA SER A 363 6.35 32.73 4.46
C SER A 363 6.61 33.58 5.70
N ALA A 364 5.65 33.66 6.63
CA ALA A 364 5.79 34.44 7.84
C ALA A 364 6.88 33.90 8.79
N VAL A 365 6.97 32.57 8.95
CA VAL A 365 8.01 31.95 9.80
C VAL A 365 9.40 32.21 9.24
N ILE A 366 9.58 32.09 7.93
CA ILE A 366 10.87 32.35 7.27
C ILE A 366 11.24 33.84 7.38
N GLU A 367 10.29 34.76 7.15
CA GLU A 367 10.53 36.19 7.31
C GLU A 367 10.93 36.56 8.74
N ASN A 368 10.24 36.00 9.75
CA ASN A 368 10.57 36.24 11.16
C ASN A 368 11.96 35.72 11.53
N GLU A 369 12.37 34.58 10.99
CA GLU A 369 13.72 34.06 11.20
C GLU A 369 14.77 34.99 10.60
N ILE A 370 14.54 35.48 9.38
CA ILE A 370 15.45 36.42 8.72
C ILE A 370 15.56 37.71 9.53
N GLN A 371 14.43 38.27 9.98
CA GLN A 371 14.42 39.47 10.84
C GLN A 371 15.18 39.25 12.15
N GLN A 372 15.06 38.07 12.78
CA GLN A 372 15.84 37.72 13.97
C GLN A 372 17.34 37.65 13.69
N LYS A 373 17.77 37.10 12.54
CA LYS A 373 19.19 37.04 12.14
C LYS A 373 19.76 38.43 11.83
N ILE A 374 18.96 39.32 11.26
CA ILE A 374 19.37 40.68 10.89
C ILE A 374 19.49 41.60 12.12
N GLY A 375 18.68 41.39 13.16
CA GLY A 375 18.80 42.10 14.44
C GLY A 375 18.61 43.63 14.34
N GLY A 376 17.90 44.13 13.32
CA GLY A 376 17.65 45.55 13.10
C GLY A 376 18.79 46.33 12.41
N GLY A 377 19.84 45.65 11.93
CA GLY A 377 20.90 46.26 11.13
C GLY A 377 20.47 46.55 9.68
N ILE A 378 21.15 47.49 9.02
CA ILE A 378 21.03 47.69 7.57
C ILE A 378 21.83 46.55 6.90
N VAL A 379 21.15 45.74 6.09
CA VAL A 379 21.73 44.58 5.40
C VAL A 379 21.69 44.83 3.90
N SER A 380 22.73 44.41 3.18
CA SER A 380 22.76 44.55 1.72
C SER A 380 21.72 43.63 1.07
N GLN A 381 21.29 43.96 -0.15
CA GLN A 381 20.35 43.10 -0.88
C GLN A 381 20.92 41.69 -1.11
N GLU A 382 22.23 41.58 -1.33
CA GLU A 382 22.88 40.27 -1.56
C GLU A 382 22.96 39.45 -0.27
N ASP A 383 23.30 40.07 0.86
CA ASP A 383 23.31 39.38 2.15
C ASP A 383 21.91 38.91 2.57
N TYR A 384 20.88 39.74 2.31
CA TYR A 384 19.48 39.35 2.53
C TYR A 384 19.11 38.15 1.64
N ARG A 385 19.47 38.19 0.35
CA ARG A 385 19.21 37.11 -0.60
C ARG A 385 19.86 35.79 -0.15
N GLN A 386 21.11 35.84 0.30
CA GLN A 386 21.83 34.67 0.80
C GLN A 386 21.21 34.09 2.08
N LEU A 387 20.84 34.95 3.03
CA LEU A 387 20.16 34.51 4.26
C LEU A 387 18.81 33.86 3.97
N LEU A 388 18.04 34.45 3.04
CA LEU A 388 16.76 33.92 2.59
C LEU A 388 16.92 32.54 1.95
N GLU A 389 17.90 32.39 1.04
CA GLU A 389 18.20 31.13 0.38
C GLU A 389 18.60 30.03 1.37
N GLN A 390 19.48 30.34 2.33
CA GLN A 390 19.90 29.38 3.36
C GLN A 390 18.74 28.92 4.25
N SER A 391 17.88 29.85 4.66
CA SER A 391 16.67 29.54 5.45
C SER A 391 15.68 28.67 4.66
N LEU A 392 15.42 29.02 3.40
CA LEU A 392 14.54 28.24 2.52
C LEU A 392 15.11 26.84 2.24
N ALA A 393 16.40 26.73 1.95
CA ALA A 393 17.07 25.45 1.73
C ALA A 393 16.95 24.54 2.96
N ARG A 394 17.16 25.07 4.16
CA ARG A 394 17.03 24.32 5.41
C ARG A 394 15.58 23.86 5.65
N PHE A 395 14.61 24.73 5.41
CA PHE A 395 13.20 24.36 5.50
C PHE A 395 12.82 23.29 4.46
N TYR A 396 13.34 23.40 3.24
CA TYR A 396 13.15 22.43 2.17
C TYR A 396 13.71 21.05 2.53
N SER A 397 14.91 20.99 3.12
CA SER A 397 15.48 19.73 3.62
C SER A 397 14.58 19.06 4.66
N CYS A 398 13.98 19.83 5.57
CA CYS A 398 12.99 19.28 6.51
C CYS A 398 11.78 18.69 5.79
N CYS A 399 11.29 19.34 4.73
CA CYS A 399 10.20 18.80 3.92
C CYS A 399 10.58 17.48 3.24
N LEU A 400 11.78 17.40 2.66
CA LEU A 400 12.30 16.17 2.03
C LEU A 400 12.37 14.99 3.01
N GLU A 401 12.84 15.22 4.24
CA GLU A 401 12.94 14.18 5.26
C GLU A 401 11.57 13.61 5.66
N TYR A 402 10.59 14.49 5.90
CA TYR A 402 9.24 14.04 6.24
C TYR A 402 8.56 13.35 5.07
N GLN A 403 8.79 13.79 3.83
CA GLN A 403 8.24 13.16 2.63
C GLN A 403 8.83 11.76 2.42
N ARG A 404 10.16 11.61 2.57
CA ARG A 404 10.84 10.31 2.48
C ARG A 404 10.25 9.28 3.45
N VAL A 405 9.90 9.70 4.66
CA VAL A 405 9.24 8.81 5.64
C VAL A 405 7.77 8.57 5.29
N ALA A 406 7.08 9.58 4.77
CA ALA A 406 5.68 9.47 4.39
C ALA A 406 5.45 8.55 3.20
N ASP A 407 6.39 8.51 2.24
CA ASP A 407 6.30 7.74 1.00
C ASP A 407 6.60 6.25 1.15
N LYS A 408 7.13 5.81 2.29
CA LYS A 408 7.41 4.39 2.54
C LYS A 408 6.11 3.57 2.46
N PRO A 409 6.02 2.58 1.55
CA PRO A 409 4.90 1.66 1.52
C PRO A 409 4.74 0.93 2.85
N GLY A 410 3.55 1.02 3.44
CA GLY A 410 3.18 0.37 4.69
C GLY A 410 2.12 -0.73 4.55
N GLY A 411 1.55 -0.89 3.36
CA GLY A 411 0.53 -1.91 3.09
C GLY A 411 0.18 -2.02 1.61
N LEU A 412 -0.47 -3.12 1.25
CA LEU A 412 -0.92 -3.44 -0.10
C LEU A 412 -2.37 -3.89 -0.08
N VAL A 413 -3.14 -3.46 -1.07
CA VAL A 413 -4.52 -3.93 -1.24
C VAL A 413 -4.85 -4.17 -2.70
N LEU A 414 -5.33 -5.38 -2.99
CA LEU A 414 -5.93 -5.69 -4.27
C LEU A 414 -7.43 -5.39 -4.22
N ASP A 415 -7.88 -4.54 -5.13
CA ASP A 415 -9.28 -4.38 -5.41
C ASP A 415 -9.75 -5.45 -6.40
N VAL A 416 -10.56 -6.39 -5.91
CA VAL A 416 -11.07 -7.50 -6.71
C VAL A 416 -12.06 -7.04 -7.78
N ALA A 417 -12.80 -5.94 -7.56
CA ALA A 417 -13.78 -5.46 -8.53
C ALA A 417 -13.12 -4.79 -9.73
N THR A 418 -12.01 -4.07 -9.52
CA THR A 418 -11.29 -3.36 -10.60
C THR A 418 -10.05 -4.10 -11.08
N GLY A 419 -9.52 -5.05 -10.30
CA GLY A 419 -8.20 -5.65 -10.49
C GLY A 419 -7.03 -4.72 -10.12
N LEU A 420 -7.31 -3.50 -9.62
CA LEU A 420 -6.26 -2.53 -9.29
C LEU A 420 -5.59 -2.88 -7.96
N THR A 421 -4.27 -2.75 -7.90
CA THR A 421 -3.53 -2.87 -6.65
C THR A 421 -3.16 -1.49 -6.12
N TYR A 422 -3.53 -1.21 -4.88
CA TYR A 422 -3.23 0.02 -4.17
C TYR A 422 -2.02 -0.19 -3.25
N ILE A 423 -1.08 0.75 -3.32
CA ILE A 423 0.06 0.86 -2.40
C ILE A 423 -0.29 1.92 -1.37
N VAL A 424 -0.21 1.53 -0.12
CA VAL A 424 -0.62 2.37 0.99
C VAL A 424 0.60 2.99 1.62
N LYS A 425 0.59 4.31 1.72
CA LYS A 425 1.64 5.10 2.35
C LYS A 425 1.06 5.79 3.61
N LYS A 426 1.90 6.50 4.35
CA LYS A 426 1.48 7.14 5.62
C LYS A 426 0.43 8.24 5.42
N ASP A 427 0.60 9.06 4.40
CA ASP A 427 -0.24 10.24 4.13
C ASP A 427 -0.76 10.25 2.68
N ALA A 428 -0.62 9.13 1.95
CA ALA A 428 -1.00 9.00 0.55
C ALA A 428 -1.39 7.55 0.20
N VAL A 429 -2.03 7.39 -0.96
CA VAL A 429 -2.28 6.10 -1.59
C VAL A 429 -1.86 6.22 -3.04
N SER A 430 -1.09 5.26 -3.53
CA SER A 430 -0.69 5.15 -4.93
C SER A 430 -1.39 3.96 -5.56
N VAL A 431 -1.65 4.02 -6.86
CA VAL A 431 -2.22 2.90 -7.63
C VAL A 431 -1.12 2.28 -8.47
N LEU A 432 -0.98 0.95 -8.41
CA LEU A 432 -0.12 0.21 -9.30
C LEU A 432 -0.81 0.12 -10.67
N VAL A 433 -0.16 0.69 -11.67
CA VAL A 433 -0.59 0.63 -13.06
C VAL A 433 0.46 -0.15 -13.84
N PRO A 434 0.07 -1.01 -14.80
CA PRO A 434 1.02 -1.56 -15.76
C PRO A 434 1.81 -0.43 -16.41
N SER A 435 3.13 -0.54 -16.43
CA SER A 435 3.97 0.48 -17.03
C SER A 435 3.67 0.57 -18.53
N ASP A 436 3.46 1.78 -19.02
CA ASP A 436 3.46 2.02 -20.46
C ASP A 436 4.88 1.80 -20.96
N HIS A 437 4.99 1.20 -22.12
CA HIS A 437 6.26 0.78 -22.69
C HIS A 437 7.23 1.95 -22.95
N VAL A 438 6.70 3.15 -23.16
CA VAL A 438 7.48 4.41 -23.24
C VAL A 438 8.15 4.74 -21.90
N VAL A 439 7.45 4.48 -20.78
CA VAL A 439 8.00 4.68 -19.43
C VAL A 439 9.09 3.65 -19.15
N ASN A 440 8.86 2.38 -19.51
CA ASN A 440 9.87 1.32 -19.39
C ASN A 440 11.15 1.67 -20.13
N LEU A 441 11.04 2.19 -21.35
CA LEU A 441 12.19 2.68 -22.12
C LEU A 441 12.93 3.77 -21.35
N SER A 442 12.23 4.78 -20.83
CA SER A 442 12.83 5.94 -20.15
C SER A 442 13.68 5.59 -18.90
N GLU A 443 13.36 4.49 -18.21
CA GLU A 443 14.01 4.08 -16.96
C GLU A 443 14.95 2.87 -17.13
N GLY A 444 16.09 3.09 -17.81
CA GLY A 444 17.25 2.19 -17.69
C GLY A 444 16.99 0.72 -18.02
N SER A 445 16.08 0.45 -18.97
CA SER A 445 15.74 -0.89 -19.45
C SER A 445 16.95 -1.61 -20.07
N ARG A 446 16.77 -2.89 -20.38
CA ARG A 446 17.68 -3.70 -21.18
C ARG A 446 17.07 -3.96 -22.56
N PRO A 447 17.88 -4.30 -23.57
CA PRO A 447 17.37 -4.73 -24.88
C PRO A 447 16.36 -5.88 -24.77
N GLU A 448 16.60 -6.80 -23.82
CA GLU A 448 15.73 -7.95 -23.50
C GLU A 448 14.30 -7.53 -23.12
N ASP A 449 14.15 -6.36 -22.49
CA ASP A 449 12.85 -5.85 -22.05
C ASP A 449 11.99 -5.38 -23.26
N LEU A 450 12.58 -5.14 -24.44
CA LEU A 450 11.81 -4.81 -25.65
C LEU A 450 11.06 -6.04 -26.18
N CYS A 451 11.69 -7.21 -26.10
CA CYS A 451 11.08 -8.48 -26.53
C CYS A 451 10.04 -8.97 -25.51
N GLU A 452 10.36 -8.96 -24.21
CA GLU A 452 9.44 -9.39 -23.15
C GLU A 452 8.13 -8.58 -23.13
N ASN A 453 8.19 -7.33 -23.57
CA ASN A 453 7.04 -6.43 -23.66
C ASN A 453 6.27 -6.56 -24.99
N GLY A 454 6.68 -7.44 -25.91
CA GLY A 454 6.01 -7.68 -27.19
C GLY A 454 6.14 -6.56 -28.22
N TRP A 455 7.16 -5.68 -28.11
CA TRP A 455 7.39 -4.58 -29.06
C TRP A 455 8.01 -5.08 -30.35
N ILE A 456 8.89 -6.07 -30.20
CA ILE A 456 9.65 -6.68 -31.27
C ILE A 456 9.55 -8.19 -31.04
N GLU A 457 9.34 -8.94 -32.12
CA GLU A 457 9.37 -10.40 -32.05
C GLU A 457 10.74 -10.87 -31.55
N GLU A 458 10.78 -11.88 -30.67
CA GLU A 458 12.02 -12.37 -30.03
C GLU A 458 13.12 -12.73 -31.05
N ASP A 459 12.75 -13.06 -32.29
CA ASP A 459 13.66 -13.49 -33.35
C ASP A 459 14.35 -12.31 -34.09
N ASP A 460 13.86 -11.07 -33.99
CA ASP A 460 14.43 -9.91 -34.70
C ASP A 460 15.47 -9.15 -33.86
N THR A 461 16.58 -9.84 -33.59
CA THR A 461 17.70 -9.32 -32.79
C THR A 461 18.35 -8.04 -33.35
N VAL A 462 18.23 -7.79 -34.67
CA VAL A 462 18.79 -6.59 -35.32
C VAL A 462 17.93 -5.38 -35.00
N LEU A 463 16.61 -5.50 -35.16
CA LEU A 463 15.69 -4.41 -34.85
C LEU A 463 15.75 -4.04 -33.35
N VAL A 464 15.85 -5.03 -32.47
CA VAL A 464 16.05 -4.80 -31.02
C VAL A 464 17.32 -4.00 -30.76
N HIS A 465 18.42 -4.34 -31.42
CA HIS A 465 19.69 -3.62 -31.27
C HIS A 465 19.60 -2.18 -31.77
N ASP A 466 19.05 -1.95 -32.97
CA ASP A 466 19.00 -0.63 -33.59
C ASP A 466 18.08 0.33 -32.82
N VAL A 467 16.90 -0.13 -32.41
CA VAL A 467 15.97 0.64 -31.57
C VAL A 467 16.63 0.98 -30.23
N TRP A 468 17.36 0.03 -29.65
CA TRP A 468 18.09 0.25 -28.40
C TRP A 468 19.21 1.30 -28.54
N GLN A 469 19.96 1.28 -29.64
CA GLN A 469 20.99 2.29 -29.91
C GLN A 469 20.38 3.69 -30.08
N LEU A 470 19.31 3.80 -30.87
CA LEU A 470 18.62 5.06 -31.08
C LEU A 470 18.10 5.65 -29.77
N TYR A 471 17.49 4.81 -28.92
CA TYR A 471 17.04 5.19 -27.59
C TYR A 471 18.20 5.74 -26.72
N ASN A 472 19.36 5.06 -26.71
CA ASN A 472 20.52 5.54 -25.97
C ASN A 472 21.07 6.88 -26.49
N CYS A 473 21.02 7.11 -27.81
CA CYS A 473 21.38 8.39 -28.41
C CYS A 473 20.45 9.50 -27.92
N VAL A 474 19.13 9.31 -27.99
CA VAL A 474 18.14 10.29 -27.51
C VAL A 474 18.31 10.57 -26.02
N ARG A 475 18.52 9.54 -25.20
CA ARG A 475 18.76 9.70 -23.77
C ARG A 475 20.02 10.50 -23.46
N SER A 476 21.08 10.28 -24.24
CA SER A 476 22.34 11.01 -24.09
C SER A 476 22.21 12.47 -24.52
N LEU A 477 21.47 12.74 -25.61
CA LEU A 477 21.13 14.10 -26.03
C LEU A 477 20.31 14.84 -24.96
N ARG A 478 19.31 14.19 -24.36
CA ARG A 478 18.52 14.77 -23.27
C ARG A 478 19.40 15.18 -22.08
N LYS A 479 20.41 14.38 -21.72
CA LYS A 479 21.36 14.72 -20.64
C LYS A 479 22.27 15.90 -20.99
N LEU A 480 22.43 16.23 -22.26
CA LEU A 480 23.18 17.42 -22.66
C LEU A 480 22.32 18.69 -22.60
N CYS A 481 20.99 18.54 -22.65
CA CYS A 481 20.03 19.62 -22.45
C CYS A 481 19.74 19.82 -20.95
N HIS A 482 20.58 20.57 -20.24
CA HIS A 482 20.33 21.04 -18.87
C HIS A 482 20.04 22.56 -18.85
N GLY A 483 19.12 23.00 -17.97
CA GLY A 483 18.81 24.42 -17.75
C GLY A 483 18.05 25.11 -18.89
N ASN A 484 18.44 26.37 -19.19
CA ASN A 484 17.78 27.31 -20.13
C ASN A 484 17.49 26.75 -21.54
N HIS A 485 18.16 25.67 -21.96
CA HIS A 485 17.91 25.03 -23.25
C HIS A 485 16.56 24.32 -23.35
N TYR A 486 15.91 24.02 -22.23
CA TYR A 486 14.54 23.49 -22.25
C TYR A 486 13.53 24.58 -22.63
N GLU A 487 13.73 25.82 -22.18
CA GLU A 487 12.92 26.96 -22.62
C GLU A 487 13.14 27.27 -24.10
N ASP A 488 14.37 27.15 -24.60
CA ASP A 488 14.67 27.25 -26.04
C ASP A 488 13.98 26.13 -26.86
N LEU A 489 13.86 24.92 -26.29
CA LEU A 489 13.14 23.79 -26.90
C LEU A 489 11.62 24.01 -26.90
N VAL A 490 11.05 24.51 -25.81
CA VAL A 490 9.61 24.86 -25.75
C VAL A 490 9.30 26.04 -26.67
N ALA A 491 10.19 27.03 -26.76
CA ALA A 491 10.10 28.11 -27.75
C ALA A 491 10.23 27.60 -29.19
N SER A 492 10.85 26.43 -29.40
CA SER A 492 10.92 25.77 -30.71
C SER A 492 9.65 24.98 -31.07
N GLU A 493 8.79 24.60 -30.11
CA GLU A 493 7.45 24.05 -30.40
C GLU A 493 6.53 25.10 -31.01
N ASP A 494 6.68 26.38 -30.66
CA ASP A 494 5.99 27.49 -31.34
C ASP A 494 6.44 27.65 -32.81
N LEU A 495 7.65 27.19 -33.16
CA LEU A 495 8.14 27.10 -34.54
C LEU A 495 7.64 25.84 -35.28
N ALA A 496 7.10 24.84 -34.57
CA ALA A 496 6.61 23.58 -35.12
C ALA A 496 5.13 23.61 -35.53
N GLN A 497 4.56 24.79 -35.79
CA GLN A 497 3.33 24.93 -36.59
C GLN A 497 3.61 24.53 -38.05
N LEU A 498 3.86 23.24 -38.27
CA LEU A 498 3.81 22.65 -39.60
C LEU A 498 2.36 22.72 -40.09
N PRO A 499 2.09 23.19 -41.33
CA PRO A 499 0.75 23.22 -41.87
C PRO A 499 0.20 21.80 -41.92
N SER A 500 -1.02 21.64 -41.41
CA SER A 500 -1.78 20.39 -41.41
C SER A 500 -1.75 19.71 -42.78
N ALA A 501 -0.85 18.77 -42.97
CA ALA A 501 -0.81 17.93 -44.16
C ALA A 501 -1.77 16.76 -43.94
N GLY A 502 -2.95 16.90 -44.54
CA GLY A 502 -3.75 15.83 -45.14
C GLY A 502 -3.96 14.54 -44.34
N LYS A 503 -5.22 14.34 -43.93
CA LYS A 503 -5.80 13.00 -43.72
C LYS A 503 -5.30 12.04 -44.79
N MET A 504 -4.69 10.92 -44.39
CA MET A 504 -4.64 9.73 -45.22
C MET A 504 -5.25 8.59 -44.41
N VAL A 505 -6.49 8.28 -44.79
CA VAL A 505 -7.21 7.06 -44.45
C VAL A 505 -6.53 5.92 -45.21
N ILE A 506 -6.10 4.89 -44.48
CA ILE A 506 -6.35 3.48 -44.83
C ILE A 506 -6.72 2.78 -43.54
#